data_AF-U5H8F4-F1
#
_entry.id   AF-U5H8F4-F1
#
_cell.length_a   1.000
_cell.length_b   1.000
_cell.length_c   1.000
_cell.angle_alpha   90.00
_cell.angle_beta   90.00
_cell.angle_gamma   90.00
#
_symmetry.space_group_name_H-M   'P 1'
#
loop_
_entity.id
_entity.type
_entity.pdbx_description
1 polymer ?
#
loop_
_entity_poly.entity_id
_entity_poly.type
_entity_poly.pdbx_seq_one_letter_code
_entity_poly.pdbx_strand_id
1 'polypeptide(L)'
;MLPTSTGGSLHTPSAGPRFRLPSTLNKSSSSSSSAANSTRSFHFHSAGTTPSSSSSSSLDDMKTLLRRLSRYPQMDFEMAGWTLVHVCIAPRRVYRNVYYHKQTKNTWARDDPAVPLLISACLFLAAILWSVLYARYDFLTTLRTIFSMVVIHFFLVGVAISTVLWAASNKFLTHTSHTHATDQHVEWPYAFDVHANAFFPLFLQLYVAQLLLAPVVTRSNWVCLWVGNTLYLSALTQYAYVTYLGYNALPFLIRSELLLFPVAIFFAFYVVSLLGFNIAKTVLGAMFGKVVVVAAGAGTIP
;
A
#
# COMPACT_ATOMS: atom_id res chain seq x y z
N MET A 1 4.02 1.10 -78.10
CA MET A 1 4.83 2.18 -78.69
C MET A 1 5.31 3.09 -77.57
N LEU A 2 6.62 3.28 -77.46
CA LEU A 2 7.27 4.35 -76.69
C LEU A 2 7.68 5.46 -77.68
N PRO A 3 7.87 6.71 -77.25
CA PRO A 3 9.27 7.16 -77.11
C PRO A 3 9.59 8.17 -75.99
N THR A 4 10.79 7.97 -75.42
CA THR A 4 11.82 8.94 -74.94
C THR A 4 11.56 10.11 -73.97
N SER A 5 12.39 10.06 -72.92
CA SER A 5 12.74 11.04 -71.88
C SER A 5 13.61 12.25 -72.33
N THR A 6 13.42 13.39 -71.65
CA THR A 6 14.44 14.38 -71.15
C THR A 6 13.81 15.27 -70.06
N GLY A 7 14.48 15.83 -69.03
CA GLY A 7 15.85 15.62 -68.54
C GLY A 7 16.39 16.76 -67.62
N GLY A 8 16.39 16.58 -66.27
CA GLY A 8 16.96 17.51 -65.26
C GLY A 8 15.96 18.50 -64.61
N SER A 9 16.21 19.11 -63.43
CA SER A 9 17.23 18.86 -62.38
C SER A 9 16.89 19.60 -61.06
N LEU A 10 17.41 19.09 -59.93
CA LEU A 10 17.76 19.77 -58.66
C LEU A 10 16.73 20.44 -57.71
N HIS A 11 16.94 20.12 -56.42
CA HIS A 11 16.64 20.86 -55.17
C HIS A 11 15.21 21.25 -54.76
N THR A 12 14.69 20.46 -53.82
CA THR A 12 13.76 20.89 -52.76
C THR A 12 14.39 21.89 -51.78
N PRO A 13 13.78 23.05 -51.49
CA PRO A 13 14.19 23.92 -50.39
C PRO A 13 13.58 23.46 -49.05
N SER A 14 14.43 23.17 -48.07
CA SER A 14 14.05 23.01 -46.66
C SER A 14 14.07 24.37 -45.96
N ALA A 15 12.96 24.74 -45.28
CA ALA A 15 12.96 25.78 -44.24
C ALA A 15 11.65 25.75 -43.40
N GLY A 16 11.63 24.93 -42.35
CA GLY A 16 10.69 25.12 -41.24
C GLY A 16 11.07 26.33 -40.36
N PRO A 17 10.15 26.92 -39.57
CA PRO A 17 10.42 28.20 -38.90
C PRO A 17 11.50 28.14 -37.82
N ARG A 18 12.51 29.02 -37.91
CA ARG A 18 13.50 29.24 -36.85
C ARG A 18 12.87 29.91 -35.63
N PHE A 19 12.92 29.25 -34.48
CA PHE A 19 12.58 29.83 -33.19
C PHE A 19 13.65 30.88 -32.79
N ARG A 20 13.26 32.16 -32.67
CA ARG A 20 14.16 33.24 -32.23
C ARG A 20 14.17 33.34 -30.71
N LEU A 21 15.35 33.16 -30.09
CA LEU A 21 15.60 33.57 -28.71
C LEU A 21 15.86 35.10 -28.67
N PRO A 22 15.25 35.85 -27.74
CA PRO A 22 15.57 37.26 -27.54
C PRO A 22 16.82 37.40 -26.67
N SER A 23 17.89 37.96 -27.24
CA SER A 23 19.05 38.45 -26.50
C SER A 23 18.82 39.92 -26.12
N THR A 24 18.78 40.25 -24.83
CA THR A 24 18.89 41.64 -24.35
C THR A 24 20.08 41.77 -23.42
N LEU A 25 20.92 42.76 -23.73
CA LEU A 25 22.22 43.00 -23.12
C LEU A 25 22.18 44.37 -22.42
N ASN A 26 22.97 44.50 -21.36
CA ASN A 26 23.56 45.75 -20.87
C ASN A 26 22.70 46.73 -20.03
N LYS A 27 23.10 46.95 -18.77
CA LYS A 27 23.58 48.28 -18.35
C LYS A 27 24.51 48.22 -17.13
N SER A 28 25.52 49.07 -17.12
CA SER A 28 26.58 49.17 -16.10
C SER A 28 26.66 50.57 -15.45
N SER A 29 26.90 50.63 -14.14
CA SER A 29 27.50 51.77 -13.38
C SER A 29 27.67 51.34 -11.91
N SER A 30 28.86 51.20 -11.32
CA SER A 30 29.73 52.25 -10.73
C SER A 30 28.97 53.23 -9.81
N SER A 31 29.35 53.58 -8.57
CA SER A 31 30.53 53.38 -7.70
C SER A 31 30.06 53.59 -6.22
N SER A 32 30.79 53.47 -5.11
CA SER A 32 32.19 53.79 -4.79
C SER A 32 32.66 53.16 -3.45
N SER A 33 33.96 53.31 -3.17
CA SER A 33 34.75 52.72 -2.07
C SER A 33 34.55 53.31 -0.66
N SER A 34 34.84 52.51 0.37
CA SER A 34 35.60 52.95 1.56
C SER A 34 36.33 51.76 2.18
N ALA A 35 37.55 51.97 2.69
CA ALA A 35 38.46 50.93 3.15
C ALA A 35 38.93 51.16 4.59
N ALA A 36 39.21 50.10 5.34
CA ALA A 36 40.32 50.04 6.32
C ALA A 36 40.51 48.63 6.92
N ASN A 37 41.78 48.21 6.98
CA ASN A 37 42.46 47.36 7.98
C ASN A 37 41.67 46.22 8.69
N SER A 38 42.05 44.95 8.52
CA SER A 38 43.32 44.27 8.89
C SER A 38 43.23 43.55 10.25
N THR A 39 43.03 42.24 10.21
CA THR A 39 43.92 41.24 10.84
C THR A 39 43.48 39.83 10.42
N ARG A 40 44.42 39.00 9.94
CA ARG A 40 44.15 37.59 9.60
C ARG A 40 44.50 36.73 10.82
N SER A 41 43.50 36.09 11.43
CA SER A 41 43.67 34.92 12.29
C SER A 41 43.05 33.70 11.62
N PHE A 42 43.90 32.81 11.09
CA PHE A 42 43.44 31.54 10.51
C PHE A 42 43.17 30.51 11.61
N HIS A 43 41.98 30.52 12.19
CA HIS A 43 41.50 29.39 12.97
C HIS A 43 40.98 28.29 12.04
N PHE A 44 41.78 27.25 11.85
CA PHE A 44 41.28 25.97 11.35
C PHE A 44 40.31 25.38 12.39
N HIS A 45 39.04 25.30 12.02
CA HIS A 45 38.10 24.37 12.65
C HIS A 45 37.78 23.29 11.62
N SER A 46 38.34 22.10 11.84
CA SER A 46 37.89 20.88 11.18
C SER A 46 36.50 20.54 11.66
N ALA A 47 35.49 21.17 11.06
CA ALA A 47 34.11 20.72 11.13
C ALA A 47 34.00 19.40 10.33
N GLY A 48 34.40 18.30 10.95
CA GLY A 48 34.15 16.96 10.44
C GLY A 48 32.65 16.73 10.46
N THR A 49 31.97 16.99 9.34
CA THR A 49 30.54 16.77 9.18
C THR A 49 30.28 15.26 9.11
N THR A 50 30.19 14.63 10.28
CA THR A 50 29.66 13.27 10.38
C THR A 50 28.21 13.30 9.87
N PRO A 51 27.85 12.50 8.86
CA PRO A 51 26.45 12.40 8.46
C PRO A 51 25.71 11.76 9.61
N SER A 52 24.89 12.54 10.32
CA SER A 52 23.99 12.00 11.34
C SER A 52 22.97 11.11 10.64
N SER A 53 23.24 9.81 10.62
CA SER A 53 22.27 8.79 10.25
C SER A 53 21.08 8.91 11.20
N SER A 54 20.05 9.64 10.76
CA SER A 54 18.81 9.81 11.50
C SER A 54 18.07 8.48 11.50
N SER A 55 18.43 7.60 12.43
CA SER A 55 17.65 6.43 12.79
C SER A 55 16.36 6.93 13.43
N SER A 56 15.39 7.33 12.61
CA SER A 56 14.03 7.61 13.06
C SER A 56 13.53 6.35 13.76
N SER A 57 13.28 6.45 15.06
CA SER A 57 12.80 5.30 15.80
C SER A 57 11.39 4.99 15.30
N SER A 58 11.09 3.72 15.01
CA SER A 58 9.76 3.31 14.52
C SER A 58 8.64 3.68 15.50
N LEU A 59 9.00 3.94 16.76
CA LEU A 59 8.12 4.46 17.80
C LEU A 59 7.72 5.92 17.57
N ASP A 60 8.58 6.76 16.99
CA ASP A 60 8.27 8.17 16.71
C ASP A 60 7.40 8.33 15.46
N ASP A 61 7.59 7.46 14.46
CA ASP A 61 6.68 7.32 13.32
C ASP A 61 5.30 6.79 13.77
N MET A 62 5.28 5.81 14.68
CA MET A 62 4.04 5.29 15.29
C MET A 62 3.31 6.36 16.13
N LYS A 63 4.02 7.14 16.97
CA LYS A 63 3.45 8.31 17.68
C LYS A 63 2.89 9.33 16.69
N THR A 64 3.56 9.53 15.56
CA THR A 64 3.10 10.44 14.50
C THR A 64 1.81 9.96 13.85
N LEU A 65 1.67 8.65 13.54
CA LEU A 65 0.39 8.09 13.09
C LEU A 65 -0.72 8.24 14.14
N LEU A 66 -0.44 7.95 15.42
CA LEU A 66 -1.41 8.09 16.51
C LEU A 66 -1.87 9.55 16.68
N ARG A 67 -0.95 10.51 16.54
CA ARG A 67 -1.26 11.95 16.55
C ARG A 67 -2.02 12.41 15.30
N ARG A 68 -1.80 11.79 14.13
CA ARG A 68 -2.60 12.01 12.91
C ARG A 68 -4.03 11.49 13.08
N LEU A 69 -4.19 10.25 13.55
CA LEU A 69 -5.49 9.62 13.86
C LEU A 69 -6.37 10.46 14.79
N SER A 70 -5.77 11.26 15.67
CA SER A 70 -6.49 12.15 16.60
C SER A 70 -6.92 13.51 16.02
N ARG A 71 -6.56 13.88 14.78
CA ARG A 71 -6.94 15.18 14.18
C ARG A 71 -8.07 15.05 13.15
N TYR A 72 -9.29 15.16 13.64
CA TYR A 72 -10.55 15.02 12.90
C TYR A 72 -11.11 16.19 12.03
N PRO A 73 -10.74 17.50 12.14
CA PRO A 73 -11.62 18.58 11.63
C PRO A 73 -11.89 18.65 10.12
N GLN A 74 -10.98 18.17 9.27
CA GLN A 74 -11.24 17.93 7.85
C GLN A 74 -10.42 16.71 7.42
N MET A 75 -11.10 15.59 7.19
CA MET A 75 -10.51 14.38 6.63
C MET A 75 -11.13 14.12 5.26
N ASP A 76 -10.30 13.82 4.25
CA ASP A 76 -10.72 13.70 2.85
C ASP A 76 -11.41 12.34 2.58
N PHE A 77 -12.57 12.14 3.21
CA PHE A 77 -13.36 10.90 3.11
C PHE A 77 -13.75 10.55 1.65
N GLU A 78 -13.93 11.54 0.79
CA GLU A 78 -14.16 11.32 -0.65
C GLU A 78 -12.96 10.63 -1.31
N MET A 79 -11.74 11.14 -1.09
CA MET A 79 -10.50 10.56 -1.61
C MET A 79 -10.21 9.18 -0.98
N ALA A 80 -10.58 8.97 0.28
CA ALA A 80 -10.48 7.68 0.93
C ALA A 80 -11.46 6.65 0.33
N GLY A 81 -12.73 7.01 0.15
CA GLY A 81 -13.74 6.18 -0.49
C GLY A 81 -13.36 5.86 -1.95
N TRP A 82 -12.92 6.87 -2.70
CA TRP A 82 -12.40 6.70 -4.07
C TRP A 82 -11.23 5.71 -4.10
N THR A 83 -10.30 5.81 -3.14
CA THR A 83 -9.17 4.89 -2.99
C THR A 83 -9.68 3.47 -2.80
N LEU A 84 -10.53 3.22 -1.79
CA LEU A 84 -11.00 1.87 -1.48
C LEU A 84 -11.75 1.20 -2.64
N VAL A 85 -12.62 1.94 -3.34
CA VAL A 85 -13.30 1.44 -4.55
C VAL A 85 -12.29 1.09 -5.65
N HIS A 86 -11.29 1.94 -5.87
CA HIS A 86 -10.28 1.72 -6.91
C HIS A 86 -9.27 0.62 -6.58
N VAL A 87 -8.95 0.35 -5.31
CA VAL A 87 -8.11 -0.81 -4.95
C VAL A 87 -8.81 -2.12 -5.33
N CYS A 88 -10.14 -2.19 -5.20
CA CYS A 88 -10.91 -3.38 -5.58
C CYS A 88 -11.04 -3.57 -7.09
N ILE A 89 -11.32 -2.50 -7.84
CA ILE A 89 -11.63 -2.58 -9.29
C ILE A 89 -10.37 -2.49 -10.15
N ALA A 90 -9.46 -1.57 -9.83
CA ALA A 90 -8.33 -1.21 -10.69
C ALA A 90 -7.14 -0.66 -9.86
N PRO A 91 -6.48 -1.48 -9.02
CA PRO A 91 -5.51 -1.00 -8.02
C PRO A 91 -4.33 -0.23 -8.63
N ARG A 92 -3.96 -0.50 -9.89
CA ARG A 92 -2.95 0.27 -10.65
C ARG A 92 -3.27 1.77 -10.73
N ARG A 93 -4.56 2.17 -10.73
CA ARG A 93 -4.97 3.58 -10.75
C ARG A 93 -4.63 4.30 -9.44
N VAL A 94 -4.78 3.61 -8.30
CA VAL A 94 -4.46 4.17 -6.96
C VAL A 94 -2.98 4.50 -6.87
N TYR A 95 -2.12 3.57 -7.27
CA TYR A 95 -0.67 3.75 -7.18
C TYR A 95 -0.11 4.74 -8.21
N ARG A 96 -0.78 4.93 -9.36
CA ARG A 96 -0.49 6.07 -10.25
C ARG A 96 -0.76 7.42 -9.56
N ASN A 97 -1.81 7.52 -8.75
CA ASN A 97 -2.09 8.75 -7.99
C ASN A 97 -1.06 8.97 -6.86
N VAL A 98 -0.54 7.91 -6.23
CA VAL A 98 0.58 8.01 -5.27
C VAL A 98 1.83 8.61 -5.95
N TYR A 99 2.15 8.18 -7.17
CA TYR A 99 3.27 8.75 -7.92
C TYR A 99 3.09 10.26 -8.20
N TYR A 100 1.89 10.70 -8.60
CA TYR A 100 1.60 12.14 -8.77
C TYR A 100 1.57 12.91 -7.44
N HIS A 101 1.17 12.28 -6.33
CA HIS A 101 1.25 12.87 -5.00
C HIS A 101 2.70 13.17 -4.60
N LYS A 102 3.62 12.22 -4.86
CA LYS A 102 5.06 12.44 -4.61
C LYS A 102 5.59 13.65 -5.38
N GLN A 103 5.18 13.86 -6.63
CA GLN A 103 5.61 15.01 -7.44
C GLN A 103 5.14 16.37 -6.90
N THR A 104 4.03 16.40 -6.14
CA THR A 104 3.43 17.65 -5.65
C THR A 104 3.71 17.94 -4.18
N LYS A 105 3.87 16.91 -3.33
CA LYS A 105 4.17 17.04 -1.89
C LYS A 105 5.56 16.57 -1.45
N ASN A 106 6.33 15.91 -2.33
CA ASN A 106 7.62 15.29 -2.02
C ASN A 106 7.61 14.24 -0.89
N THR A 107 6.43 13.74 -0.47
CA THR A 107 6.23 12.61 0.46
C THR A 107 5.59 11.41 -0.24
N TRP A 108 5.87 10.19 0.23
CA TRP A 108 5.19 8.97 -0.25
C TRP A 108 3.98 8.62 0.61
N ALA A 109 4.10 8.80 1.93
CA ALA A 109 3.04 8.57 2.89
C ALA A 109 1.90 9.58 2.76
N ARG A 110 0.67 9.14 3.04
CA ARG A 110 -0.51 10.00 3.11
C ARG A 110 -0.50 10.85 4.40
N ASP A 111 -0.99 12.07 4.31
CA ASP A 111 -1.09 13.00 5.45
C ASP A 111 -2.31 12.72 6.34
N ASP A 112 -3.42 12.30 5.75
CA ASP A 112 -4.71 12.05 6.40
C ASP A 112 -4.95 10.56 6.74
N PRO A 113 -5.54 10.25 7.92
CA PRO A 113 -5.80 8.87 8.34
C PRO A 113 -7.14 8.31 7.83
N ALA A 114 -7.72 8.86 6.76
CA ALA A 114 -9.11 8.57 6.39
C ALA A 114 -9.35 7.14 5.89
N VAL A 115 -8.40 6.56 5.16
CA VAL A 115 -8.50 5.16 4.71
C VAL A 115 -8.51 4.16 5.88
N PRO A 116 -7.55 4.19 6.83
CA PRO A 116 -7.61 3.35 8.03
C PRO A 116 -8.89 3.53 8.86
N LEU A 117 -9.40 4.76 9.02
CA LEU A 117 -10.67 4.97 9.73
C LEU A 117 -11.86 4.35 8.98
N LEU A 118 -11.95 4.52 7.67
CA LEU A 118 -13.04 3.96 6.87
C LEU A 118 -13.03 2.43 6.90
N ILE A 119 -11.85 1.80 6.81
CA ILE A 119 -11.68 0.35 6.99
C ILE A 119 -12.12 -0.08 8.40
N SER A 120 -11.75 0.67 9.44
CA SER A 120 -12.15 0.35 10.82
C SER A 120 -13.67 0.40 11.02
N ALA A 121 -14.36 1.34 10.37
CA ALA A 121 -15.82 1.43 10.38
C ALA A 121 -16.47 0.25 9.63
N CYS A 122 -15.92 -0.14 8.48
CA CYS A 122 -16.36 -1.35 7.76
C CYS A 122 -16.16 -2.63 8.60
N LEU A 123 -15.04 -2.76 9.30
CA LEU A 123 -14.76 -3.88 10.21
C LEU A 123 -15.70 -3.89 11.43
N PHE A 124 -16.00 -2.72 12.00
CA PHE A 124 -16.96 -2.59 13.10
C PHE A 124 -18.35 -3.11 12.70
N LEU A 125 -18.85 -2.68 11.53
CA LEU A 125 -20.13 -3.16 10.99
C LEU A 125 -20.09 -4.66 10.69
N ALA A 126 -19.01 -5.15 10.08
CA ALA A 126 -18.84 -6.59 9.82
C ALA A 126 -18.77 -7.41 11.12
N ALA A 127 -18.10 -6.92 12.16
CA ALA A 127 -18.04 -7.59 13.46
C ALA A 127 -19.41 -7.70 14.13
N ILE A 128 -20.24 -6.66 14.04
CA ILE A 128 -21.65 -6.72 14.49
C ILE A 128 -22.41 -7.77 13.68
N LEU A 129 -22.31 -7.74 12.35
CA LEU A 129 -22.96 -8.71 11.44
C LEU A 129 -22.56 -10.17 11.75
N TRP A 130 -21.26 -10.43 11.93
CA TRP A 130 -20.76 -11.74 12.34
C TRP A 130 -21.28 -12.16 13.72
N SER A 131 -21.35 -11.23 14.67
CA SER A 131 -21.83 -11.55 16.02
C SER A 131 -23.33 -11.86 16.05
N VAL A 132 -24.12 -11.05 15.36
CA VAL A 132 -25.58 -11.21 15.21
C VAL A 132 -25.92 -12.49 14.47
N LEU A 133 -25.24 -12.81 13.36
CA LEU A 133 -25.59 -13.97 12.54
C LEU A 133 -25.03 -15.30 13.06
N TYR A 134 -23.86 -15.29 13.72
CA TYR A 134 -23.14 -16.52 14.06
C TYR A 134 -22.66 -16.64 15.53
N ALA A 135 -22.61 -15.55 16.31
CA ALA A 135 -22.00 -15.56 17.67
C ALA A 135 -23.00 -15.34 18.82
N ARG A 136 -24.13 -16.08 18.81
CA ARG A 136 -25.05 -16.26 19.96
C ARG A 136 -25.63 -15.00 20.61
N TYR A 137 -25.53 -13.82 19.98
CA TYR A 137 -26.07 -12.54 20.47
C TYR A 137 -25.54 -12.06 21.85
N ASP A 138 -24.46 -12.66 22.37
CA ASP A 138 -23.89 -12.24 23.65
C ASP A 138 -23.12 -10.90 23.50
N PHE A 139 -23.35 -9.97 24.44
CA PHE A 139 -22.75 -8.65 24.43
C PHE A 139 -21.23 -8.70 24.59
N LEU A 140 -20.71 -9.52 25.51
CA LEU A 140 -19.26 -9.64 25.74
C LEU A 140 -18.56 -10.29 24.54
N THR A 141 -19.18 -11.32 23.95
CA THR A 141 -18.71 -11.96 22.71
C THR A 141 -18.73 -10.99 21.52
N THR A 142 -19.75 -10.14 21.43
CA THR A 142 -19.83 -9.08 20.41
C THR A 142 -18.71 -8.06 20.57
N LEU A 143 -18.50 -7.54 21.79
CA LEU A 143 -17.44 -6.58 22.09
C LEU A 143 -16.04 -7.18 21.84
N ARG A 144 -15.82 -8.44 22.24
CA ARG A 144 -14.57 -9.18 21.96
C ARG A 144 -14.34 -9.36 20.46
N THR A 145 -15.39 -9.64 19.69
CA THR A 145 -15.32 -9.80 18.22
C THR A 145 -14.95 -8.48 17.54
N ILE A 146 -15.61 -7.37 17.93
CA ILE A 146 -15.28 -6.02 17.45
C ILE A 146 -13.82 -5.67 17.75
N PHE A 147 -13.39 -5.85 19.00
CA PHE A 147 -12.01 -5.57 19.42
C PHE A 147 -11.00 -6.44 18.63
N SER A 148 -11.26 -7.74 18.48
CA SER A 148 -10.38 -8.64 17.72
C SER A 148 -10.29 -8.23 16.25
N MET A 149 -11.41 -7.97 15.57
CA MET A 149 -11.40 -7.61 14.15
C MET A 149 -10.73 -6.26 13.88
N VAL A 150 -10.99 -5.24 14.70
CA VAL A 150 -10.43 -3.89 14.48
C VAL A 150 -8.99 -3.81 15.02
N VAL A 151 -8.77 -4.13 16.29
CA VAL A 151 -7.47 -3.89 16.93
C VAL A 151 -6.45 -4.98 16.60
N ILE A 152 -6.85 -6.25 16.60
CA ILE A 152 -5.91 -7.36 16.38
C ILE A 152 -5.72 -7.61 14.88
N HIS A 153 -6.81 -7.87 14.13
CA HIS A 153 -6.69 -8.34 12.75
C HIS A 153 -6.28 -7.23 11.76
N PHE A 154 -6.64 -5.97 12.03
CA PHE A 154 -6.25 -4.83 11.20
C PHE A 154 -5.04 -4.09 11.79
N PHE A 155 -5.16 -3.47 12.98
CA PHE A 155 -4.07 -2.64 13.50
C PHE A 155 -2.81 -3.43 13.91
N LEU A 156 -2.91 -4.46 14.76
CA LEU A 156 -1.73 -5.18 15.27
C LEU A 156 -1.03 -5.97 14.15
N VAL A 157 -1.78 -6.76 13.39
CA VAL A 157 -1.25 -7.48 12.21
C VAL A 157 -0.74 -6.49 11.16
N GLY A 158 -1.41 -5.34 10.98
CA GLY A 158 -0.98 -4.30 10.06
C GLY A 158 0.34 -3.65 10.44
N VAL A 159 0.52 -3.27 11.71
CA VAL A 159 1.81 -2.75 12.22
C VAL A 159 2.92 -3.80 12.06
N ALA A 160 2.64 -5.07 12.34
CA ALA A 160 3.62 -6.14 12.18
C ALA A 160 4.04 -6.32 10.70
N ILE A 161 3.08 -6.49 9.78
CA ILE A 161 3.34 -6.66 8.35
C ILE A 161 4.05 -5.43 7.78
N SER A 162 3.59 -4.22 8.12
CA SER A 162 4.17 -2.96 7.62
C SER A 162 5.62 -2.79 8.08
N THR A 163 5.92 -3.14 9.34
CA THR A 163 7.28 -3.07 9.88
C THR A 163 8.20 -4.10 9.21
N VAL A 164 7.72 -5.32 8.96
CA VAL A 164 8.48 -6.35 8.24
C VAL A 164 8.74 -5.94 6.79
N LEU A 165 7.73 -5.46 6.07
CA LEU A 165 7.87 -5.03 4.67
C LEU A 165 8.73 -3.76 4.52
N TRP A 166 8.59 -2.79 5.42
CA TRP A 166 9.45 -1.61 5.51
C TRP A 166 10.92 -1.99 5.74
N ALA A 167 11.20 -2.87 6.71
CA ALA A 167 12.55 -3.33 7.00
C ALA A 167 13.13 -4.17 5.84
N ALA A 168 12.33 -5.06 5.25
CA ALA A 168 12.75 -5.91 4.14
C ALA A 168 13.00 -5.10 2.86
N SER A 169 12.11 -4.16 2.51
CA SER A 169 12.29 -3.31 1.32
C SER A 169 13.54 -2.44 1.41
N ASN A 170 13.71 -1.72 2.53
CA ASN A 170 14.90 -0.88 2.74
C ASN A 170 16.21 -1.68 2.83
N LYS A 171 16.17 -2.94 3.26
CA LYS A 171 17.35 -3.81 3.37
C LYS A 171 17.70 -4.57 2.08
N PHE A 172 16.72 -4.96 1.27
CA PHE A 172 16.92 -5.89 0.15
C PHE A 172 16.51 -5.35 -1.24
N LEU A 173 15.65 -4.32 -1.29
CA LEU A 173 15.07 -3.83 -2.55
C LEU A 173 15.57 -2.42 -2.94
N THR A 174 16.02 -1.59 -1.99
CA THR A 174 16.55 -0.25 -2.28
C THR A 174 17.90 -0.28 -3.01
N HIS A 175 18.09 0.63 -3.98
CA HIS A 175 19.36 0.83 -4.67
C HIS A 175 20.30 1.78 -3.91
N THR A 176 21.48 1.33 -3.52
CA THR A 176 22.58 2.20 -3.06
C THR A 176 23.51 2.53 -4.24
N SER A 177 23.08 3.40 -5.15
CA SER A 177 23.97 4.04 -6.15
C SER A 177 23.28 5.14 -6.96
N HIS A 178 23.70 6.38 -6.77
CA HIS A 178 24.41 7.19 -7.78
C HIS A 178 24.97 8.42 -7.05
N THR A 179 26.20 8.85 -7.36
CA THR A 179 26.96 9.90 -6.65
C THR A 179 26.33 11.31 -6.60
N HIS A 180 25.16 11.50 -7.23
CA HIS A 180 24.39 12.75 -7.24
C HIS A 180 22.88 12.55 -6.96
N ALA A 181 22.43 11.34 -6.62
CA ALA A 181 21.06 11.08 -6.21
C ALA A 181 20.95 11.16 -4.68
N THR A 182 19.87 11.74 -4.15
CA THR A 182 19.57 11.67 -2.72
C THR A 182 19.11 10.26 -2.36
N ASP A 183 19.68 9.68 -1.29
CA ASP A 183 19.28 8.36 -0.81
C ASP A 183 17.81 8.37 -0.37
N GLN A 184 16.96 7.68 -1.14
CA GLN A 184 15.54 7.52 -0.83
C GLN A 184 15.29 6.17 -0.15
N HIS A 185 14.52 6.22 0.94
CA HIS A 185 14.07 5.05 1.69
C HIS A 185 12.54 4.98 1.66
N VAL A 186 12.00 3.79 1.89
CA VAL A 186 10.57 3.58 2.12
C VAL A 186 10.20 4.22 3.46
N GLU A 187 9.26 5.15 3.43
CA GLU A 187 8.66 5.78 4.62
C GLU A 187 7.80 4.73 5.36
N TRP A 188 7.98 4.52 6.67
CA TRP A 188 7.19 3.50 7.41
C TRP A 188 5.66 3.75 7.36
N PRO A 189 5.16 5.00 7.46
CA PRO A 189 3.73 5.27 7.26
C PRO A 189 3.21 4.87 5.86
N TYR A 190 4.04 4.95 4.82
CA TYR A 190 3.68 4.46 3.48
C TYR A 190 3.53 2.93 3.45
N ALA A 191 4.38 2.19 4.15
CA ALA A 191 4.24 0.74 4.29
C ALA A 191 2.89 0.37 4.94
N PHE A 192 2.43 1.16 5.91
CA PHE A 192 1.11 1.00 6.53
C PHE A 192 -0.05 1.38 5.60
N ASP A 193 0.09 2.44 4.79
CA ASP A 193 -0.89 2.77 3.73
C ASP A 193 -1.02 1.62 2.71
N VAL A 194 0.10 0.97 2.33
CA VAL A 194 0.08 -0.21 1.45
C VAL A 194 -0.61 -1.40 2.12
N HIS A 195 -0.36 -1.65 3.41
CA HIS A 195 -1.11 -2.65 4.18
C HIS A 195 -2.62 -2.34 4.16
N ALA A 196 -3.02 -1.10 4.47
CA ALA A 196 -4.42 -0.71 4.55
C ALA A 196 -5.15 -0.88 3.21
N ASN A 197 -4.50 -0.47 2.11
CA ASN A 197 -5.01 -0.70 0.75
C ASN A 197 -5.15 -2.21 0.48
N ALA A 198 -4.12 -3.02 0.71
CA ALA A 198 -4.15 -4.47 0.47
C ALA A 198 -5.18 -5.21 1.35
N PHE A 199 -5.43 -4.72 2.57
CA PHE A 199 -6.38 -5.31 3.49
C PHE A 199 -7.83 -5.16 3.02
N PHE A 200 -8.21 -4.05 2.35
CA PHE A 200 -9.62 -3.81 2.03
C PHE A 200 -10.25 -4.83 1.05
N PRO A 201 -9.61 -5.26 -0.05
CA PRO A 201 -10.14 -6.37 -0.86
C PRO A 201 -10.14 -7.71 -0.13
N LEU A 202 -9.14 -7.99 0.72
CA LEU A 202 -9.13 -9.17 1.58
C LEU A 202 -10.30 -9.14 2.58
N PHE A 203 -10.64 -7.97 3.11
CA PHE A 203 -11.82 -7.75 3.95
C PHE A 203 -13.11 -8.09 3.21
N LEU A 204 -13.29 -7.60 1.97
CA LEU A 204 -14.48 -7.94 1.17
C LEU A 204 -14.60 -9.45 0.92
N GLN A 205 -13.50 -10.17 0.73
CA GLN A 205 -13.54 -11.63 0.56
C GLN A 205 -13.79 -12.39 1.89
N LEU A 206 -12.97 -12.15 2.91
CA LEU A 206 -12.95 -12.99 4.13
C LEU A 206 -13.90 -12.53 5.24
N TYR A 207 -14.44 -11.31 5.17
CA TYR A 207 -15.35 -10.77 6.18
C TYR A 207 -16.75 -10.49 5.62
N VAL A 208 -16.87 -10.13 4.33
CA VAL A 208 -18.18 -9.88 3.69
C VAL A 208 -18.65 -11.09 2.87
N ALA A 209 -17.92 -11.53 1.85
CA ALA A 209 -18.33 -12.67 1.05
C ALA A 209 -18.37 -13.96 1.89
N GLN A 210 -17.38 -14.20 2.74
CA GLN A 210 -17.38 -15.33 3.67
C GLN A 210 -18.56 -15.34 4.64
N LEU A 211 -19.09 -14.18 5.07
CA LEU A 211 -20.27 -14.10 5.94
C LEU A 211 -21.51 -14.69 5.25
N LEU A 212 -21.64 -14.43 3.95
CA LEU A 212 -22.71 -14.95 3.10
C LEU A 212 -22.48 -16.44 2.74
N LEU A 213 -21.22 -16.83 2.52
CA LEU A 213 -20.85 -18.21 2.16
C LEU A 213 -20.68 -19.15 3.38
N ALA A 214 -20.66 -18.66 4.61
CA ALA A 214 -20.44 -19.45 5.82
C ALA A 214 -21.32 -20.72 5.95
N PRO A 215 -22.65 -20.72 5.69
CA PRO A 215 -23.47 -21.95 5.77
C PRO A 215 -23.14 -22.97 4.67
N VAL A 216 -22.52 -22.54 3.57
CA VAL A 216 -22.03 -23.43 2.51
C VAL A 216 -20.65 -23.98 2.89
N VAL A 217 -19.73 -23.10 3.25
CA VAL A 217 -18.30 -23.42 3.44
C VAL A 217 -18.01 -24.25 4.70
N THR A 218 -18.88 -24.21 5.72
CA THR A 218 -18.72 -25.01 6.96
C THR A 218 -19.12 -26.49 6.84
N ARG A 219 -19.85 -26.86 5.77
CA ARG A 219 -20.29 -28.24 5.50
C ARG A 219 -19.12 -29.16 5.17
N SER A 220 -19.26 -30.45 5.48
CA SER A 220 -18.23 -31.49 5.31
C SER A 220 -18.13 -32.07 3.89
N ASN A 221 -18.48 -31.29 2.86
CA ASN A 221 -18.43 -31.73 1.47
C ASN A 221 -17.11 -31.28 0.82
N TRP A 222 -16.57 -32.07 -0.10
CA TRP A 222 -15.35 -31.72 -0.83
C TRP A 222 -15.48 -30.39 -1.60
N VAL A 223 -16.64 -30.14 -2.22
CA VAL A 223 -16.94 -28.86 -2.90
C VAL A 223 -16.91 -27.67 -1.92
N CYS A 224 -17.43 -27.83 -0.70
CA CYS A 224 -17.43 -26.79 0.33
C CYS A 224 -16.01 -26.49 0.84
N LEU A 225 -15.17 -27.53 0.96
CA LEU A 225 -13.74 -27.40 1.23
C LEU A 225 -13.04 -26.66 0.09
N TRP A 226 -13.26 -27.05 -1.16
CA TRP A 226 -12.65 -26.42 -2.34
C TRP A 226 -13.03 -24.94 -2.45
N VAL A 227 -14.32 -24.59 -2.33
CA VAL A 227 -14.79 -23.20 -2.34
C VAL A 227 -14.18 -22.40 -1.19
N GLY A 228 -14.18 -22.96 0.04
CA GLY A 228 -13.60 -22.30 1.21
C GLY A 228 -12.11 -22.03 1.06
N ASN A 229 -11.33 -23.03 0.66
CA ASN A 229 -9.88 -22.90 0.51
C ASN A 229 -9.52 -22.00 -0.69
N THR A 230 -10.31 -22.02 -1.76
CA THR A 230 -10.14 -21.12 -2.91
C THR A 230 -10.37 -19.66 -2.51
N LEU A 231 -11.39 -19.38 -1.69
CA LEU A 231 -11.65 -18.04 -1.15
C LEU A 231 -10.48 -17.50 -0.32
N TYR A 232 -9.84 -18.34 0.49
CA TYR A 232 -8.63 -17.96 1.23
C TYR A 232 -7.43 -17.73 0.29
N LEU A 233 -7.23 -18.59 -0.71
CA LEU A 233 -6.17 -18.41 -1.70
C LEU A 233 -6.35 -17.11 -2.50
N SER A 234 -7.57 -16.81 -2.96
CA SER A 234 -7.86 -15.59 -3.74
C SER A 234 -7.70 -14.32 -2.90
N ALA A 235 -8.09 -14.36 -1.62
CA ALA A 235 -7.91 -13.24 -0.70
C ALA A 235 -6.43 -12.95 -0.41
N LEU A 236 -5.65 -13.98 -0.09
CA LEU A 236 -4.20 -13.85 0.17
C LEU A 236 -3.42 -13.46 -1.10
N THR A 237 -3.81 -13.98 -2.26
CA THR A 237 -3.21 -13.62 -3.55
C THR A 237 -3.50 -12.16 -3.91
N GLN A 238 -4.75 -11.70 -3.72
CA GLN A 238 -5.10 -10.29 -3.98
C GLN A 238 -4.36 -9.35 -3.01
N TYR A 239 -4.25 -9.73 -1.73
CA TYR A 239 -3.48 -8.99 -0.74
C TYR A 239 -2.00 -8.83 -1.16
N ALA A 240 -1.34 -9.92 -1.53
CA ALA A 240 0.05 -9.89 -1.99
C ALA A 240 0.22 -9.10 -3.30
N TYR A 241 -0.71 -9.21 -4.25
CA TYR A 241 -0.67 -8.46 -5.51
C TYR A 241 -0.84 -6.94 -5.30
N VAL A 242 -1.77 -6.51 -4.44
CA VAL A 242 -1.94 -5.09 -4.09
C VAL A 242 -0.71 -4.57 -3.34
N THR A 243 -0.15 -5.36 -2.43
CA THR A 243 1.11 -5.05 -1.75
C THR A 243 2.24 -4.81 -2.75
N TYR A 244 2.47 -5.76 -3.67
CA TYR A 244 3.45 -5.62 -4.76
C TYR A 244 3.22 -4.35 -5.58
N LEU A 245 1.98 -4.07 -6.00
CA LEU A 245 1.63 -2.88 -6.77
C LEU A 245 1.97 -1.56 -6.06
N GLY A 246 1.92 -1.54 -4.73
CA GLY A 246 2.38 -0.42 -3.92
C GLY A 246 3.88 -0.22 -4.01
N TYR A 247 4.67 -1.23 -3.60
CA TYR A 247 6.12 -1.13 -3.63
C TYR A 247 6.68 -0.94 -5.06
N ASN A 248 6.01 -1.46 -6.09
CA ASN A 248 6.36 -1.24 -7.49
C ASN A 248 6.07 0.19 -8.02
N ALA A 249 5.38 1.03 -7.23
CA ALA A 249 5.19 2.45 -7.56
C ALA A 249 6.39 3.32 -7.16
N LEU A 250 7.32 2.77 -6.37
CA LEU A 250 8.50 3.48 -5.87
C LEU A 250 9.68 3.24 -6.84
N PRO A 251 10.14 4.26 -7.58
CA PRO A 251 11.12 4.09 -8.66
C PRO A 251 12.55 3.75 -8.17
N PHE A 252 12.80 3.83 -6.86
CA PHE A 252 14.07 3.49 -6.22
C PHE A 252 14.12 2.05 -5.68
N LEU A 253 13.02 1.30 -5.78
CA LEU A 253 12.98 -0.13 -5.47
C LEU A 253 13.27 -0.97 -6.71
N ILE A 254 14.18 -1.93 -6.55
CA ILE A 254 14.60 -2.90 -7.56
C ILE A 254 14.09 -4.28 -7.14
N ARG A 255 13.66 -5.10 -8.11
CA ARG A 255 13.17 -6.47 -7.90
C ARG A 255 11.97 -6.55 -6.94
N SER A 256 11.04 -5.60 -7.07
CA SER A 256 9.78 -5.56 -6.32
C SER A 256 8.94 -6.84 -6.51
N GLU A 257 9.15 -7.57 -7.61
CA GLU A 257 8.50 -8.84 -7.93
C GLU A 257 8.77 -9.94 -6.88
N LEU A 258 9.85 -9.83 -6.09
CA LEU A 258 10.13 -10.72 -4.96
C LEU A 258 9.01 -10.70 -3.91
N LEU A 259 8.22 -9.61 -3.83
CA LEU A 259 7.06 -9.51 -2.95
C LEU A 259 5.87 -10.39 -3.39
N LEU A 260 5.89 -10.96 -4.60
CA LEU A 260 4.92 -11.99 -5.01
C LEU A 260 5.32 -13.41 -4.53
N PHE A 261 6.55 -13.64 -4.06
CA PHE A 261 7.00 -14.97 -3.63
C PHE A 261 6.07 -15.67 -2.61
N PRO A 262 5.47 -14.97 -1.62
CA PRO A 262 4.48 -15.57 -0.72
C PRO A 262 3.26 -16.20 -1.43
N VAL A 263 2.89 -15.74 -2.63
CA VAL A 263 1.78 -16.33 -3.41
C VAL A 263 2.07 -17.78 -3.78
N ALA A 264 3.33 -18.12 -4.12
CA ALA A 264 3.72 -19.50 -4.40
C ALA A 264 3.62 -20.38 -3.14
N ILE A 265 3.96 -19.83 -1.98
CA ILE A 265 3.83 -20.51 -0.68
C ILE A 265 2.34 -20.74 -0.36
N PHE A 266 1.48 -19.73 -0.53
CA PHE A 266 0.03 -19.86 -0.33
C PHE A 266 -0.60 -20.86 -1.29
N PHE A 267 -0.15 -20.90 -2.56
CA PHE A 267 -0.59 -21.89 -3.54
C PHE A 267 -0.19 -23.32 -3.15
N ALA A 268 1.03 -23.53 -2.67
CA ALA A 268 1.47 -24.83 -2.17
C ALA A 268 0.64 -25.29 -0.95
N PHE A 269 0.39 -24.41 0.02
CA PHE A 269 -0.50 -24.71 1.15
C PHE A 269 -1.94 -24.98 0.71
N TYR A 270 -2.45 -24.25 -0.29
CA TYR A 270 -3.76 -24.52 -0.88
C TYR A 270 -3.83 -25.93 -1.47
N VAL A 271 -2.87 -26.36 -2.29
CA VAL A 271 -2.85 -27.71 -2.87
C VAL A 271 -2.84 -28.78 -1.77
N VAL A 272 -2.00 -28.63 -0.74
CA VAL A 272 -1.97 -29.57 0.41
C VAL A 272 -3.30 -29.56 1.17
N SER A 273 -3.95 -28.40 1.33
CA SER A 273 -5.22 -28.29 2.05
C SER A 273 -6.37 -29.05 1.38
N LEU A 274 -6.33 -29.26 0.06
CA LEU A 274 -7.34 -30.02 -0.68
C LEU A 274 -7.40 -31.51 -0.30
N LEU A 275 -6.40 -32.03 0.44
CA LEU A 275 -6.39 -33.39 0.98
C LEU A 275 -7.37 -33.63 2.16
N GLY A 276 -8.10 -32.60 2.60
CA GLY A 276 -9.13 -32.73 3.65
C GLY A 276 -9.15 -31.61 4.68
N PHE A 277 -8.24 -30.63 4.60
CA PHE A 277 -8.16 -29.51 5.54
C PHE A 277 -8.97 -28.30 5.05
N ASN A 278 -10.18 -28.12 5.57
CA ASN A 278 -11.00 -26.94 5.31
C ASN A 278 -10.52 -25.75 6.17
N ILE A 279 -9.79 -24.82 5.54
CA ILE A 279 -9.17 -23.65 6.18
C ILE A 279 -10.24 -22.77 6.82
N ALA A 280 -11.28 -22.44 6.07
CA ALA A 280 -12.36 -21.57 6.52
C ALA A 280 -13.07 -22.13 7.76
N LYS A 281 -13.42 -23.42 7.76
CA LYS A 281 -14.02 -24.11 8.91
C LYS A 281 -13.13 -24.04 10.15
N THR A 282 -11.81 -24.20 9.99
CA THR A 282 -10.83 -24.06 11.08
C THR A 282 -10.76 -22.63 11.60
N VAL A 283 -10.73 -21.61 10.73
CA VAL A 283 -10.66 -20.20 11.12
C VAL A 283 -11.96 -19.74 11.81
N LEU A 284 -13.14 -20.04 11.26
CA LEU A 284 -14.42 -19.77 11.93
C LEU A 284 -14.51 -20.48 13.28
N GLY A 285 -14.05 -21.74 13.36
CA GLY A 285 -14.00 -22.52 14.60
C GLY A 285 -13.04 -21.95 15.65
N ALA A 286 -11.95 -21.30 15.24
CA ALA A 286 -11.03 -20.61 16.15
C ALA A 286 -11.60 -19.28 16.64
N MET A 287 -12.26 -18.51 15.77
CA MET A 287 -12.82 -17.18 16.11
C MET A 287 -14.06 -17.28 17.01
N PHE A 288 -15.00 -18.16 16.66
CA PHE A 288 -16.33 -18.26 17.28
C PHE A 288 -16.56 -19.57 18.06
N GLY A 289 -15.54 -20.43 18.14
CA GLY A 289 -15.64 -21.75 18.77
C GLY A 289 -16.32 -22.81 17.89
N LYS A 290 -16.36 -24.05 18.37
CA LYS A 290 -16.94 -25.21 17.67
C LYS A 290 -18.43 -25.07 17.30
N VAL A 291 -19.14 -24.08 17.85
CA VAL A 291 -20.59 -23.93 17.80
C VAL A 291 -21.11 -23.57 16.41
N VAL A 292 -20.41 -22.70 15.67
CA VAL A 292 -20.85 -22.24 14.34
C VAL A 292 -20.96 -23.39 13.33
N VAL A 293 -20.17 -24.46 13.55
CA VAL A 293 -20.21 -25.68 12.74
C VAL A 293 -21.51 -26.48 12.94
N VAL A 294 -22.14 -26.38 14.11
CA VAL A 294 -23.37 -27.14 14.43
C VAL A 294 -24.60 -26.50 13.80
N ALA A 295 -24.71 -25.17 13.84
CA ALA A 295 -25.88 -24.45 13.31
C ALA A 295 -26.11 -24.65 11.80
N ALA A 296 -25.05 -24.88 11.02
CA ALA A 296 -25.15 -25.14 9.57
C ALA A 296 -25.43 -26.62 9.20
N GLY A 297 -25.45 -27.52 10.19
CA GLY A 297 -25.69 -28.97 10.03
C GLY A 297 -26.83 -29.54 10.87
N ALA A 298 -27.34 -28.81 11.87
CA ALA A 298 -28.44 -29.22 12.73
C ALA A 298 -29.81 -29.05 12.04
N GLY A 299 -30.03 -29.84 10.99
CA GLY A 299 -31.37 -30.30 10.64
C GLY A 299 -31.84 -31.33 11.66
N THR A 300 -32.02 -30.92 12.92
CA THR A 300 -32.55 -31.75 14.01
C THR A 300 -33.96 -31.30 14.35
N ILE A 301 -34.90 -31.78 13.54
CA ILE A 301 -36.22 -32.24 13.99
C ILE A 301 -35.92 -33.60 14.66
N PRO A 302 -36.42 -33.94 15.87
CA PRO A 302 -37.77 -33.64 16.37
C PRO A 302 -37.86 -32.65 17.54
#